data_AF-N1ZTH9-F1
#
_entry.id   AF-N1ZTH9-F1
#
_cell.length_a   1.000
_cell.length_b   1.000
_cell.length_c   1.000
_cell.angle_alpha   90.00
_cell.angle_beta   90.00
_cell.angle_gamma   90.00
#
_symmetry.space_group_name_H-M   'P 1'
#
loop_
_entity.id
_entity.type
_entity.pdbx_description
1 polymer ?
#
loop_
_entity_poly.entity_id
_entity_poly.type
_entity_poly.pdbx_seq_one_letter_code
_entity_poly.pdbx_strand_id
1 'polypeptide(L)'
;MDDETIVSLYWARDESAIAETSSKYGGLCNHIANNILSNYQDREECLNDTYLAVWNAIPDKHPNRFSVFLSRIVRNLALKKYEYISAAKRNPAVVTSLEELGDCVSGTDSIESEIEKKHIESTIDKFLWRLEEEKRTVFIRRYWYFDSIETICKYTGFSQSKVKSMLYEMRRKLKKYLESEGIKV
;
A
#
# COMPACT_ATOMS: atom_id res chain seq x y z
N MET A 1 -21.91 -8.62 -6.59
CA MET A 1 -21.89 -9.26 -5.26
C MET A 1 -21.36 -8.28 -4.21
N ASP A 2 -21.89 -8.24 -3.00
CA ASP A 2 -21.37 -7.40 -1.90
C ASP A 2 -20.18 -8.06 -1.17
N ASP A 3 -19.53 -7.32 -0.26
CA ASP A 3 -18.34 -7.79 0.47
C ASP A 3 -18.70 -8.96 1.39
N GLU A 4 -19.86 -8.89 2.05
CA GLU A 4 -20.32 -9.88 3.03
C GLU A 4 -20.56 -11.24 2.39
N THR A 5 -21.14 -11.27 1.19
CA THR A 5 -21.38 -12.50 0.45
C THR A 5 -20.05 -13.13 0.02
N ILE A 6 -19.11 -12.35 -0.51
CA ILE A 6 -17.79 -12.85 -0.91
C ILE A 6 -17.04 -13.46 0.29
N VAL A 7 -17.04 -12.77 1.43
CA VAL A 7 -16.41 -13.26 2.66
C VAL A 7 -17.08 -14.55 3.16
N SER A 8 -18.41 -14.64 3.05
CA SER A 8 -19.15 -15.85 3.43
C SER A 8 -18.78 -17.06 2.57
N LEU A 9 -18.54 -16.87 1.27
CA LEU A 9 -18.06 -17.93 0.38
C LEU A 9 -16.67 -18.44 0.82
N TYR A 10 -15.76 -17.52 1.21
CA TYR A 10 -14.45 -17.91 1.74
C TYR A 10 -14.56 -18.74 3.03
N TRP A 11 -15.46 -18.39 3.95
CA TRP A 11 -15.70 -19.16 5.17
C TRP A 11 -16.32 -20.53 4.88
N ALA A 12 -17.22 -20.60 3.90
CA ALA A 12 -17.79 -21.85 3.44
C ALA A 12 -16.80 -22.74 2.66
N ARG A 13 -15.58 -22.23 2.39
CA ARG A 13 -14.58 -22.87 1.52
C ARG A 13 -15.16 -23.19 0.15
N ASP A 14 -15.97 -22.28 -0.38
CA ASP A 14 -16.51 -22.33 -1.73
C ASP A 14 -15.51 -21.66 -2.70
N GLU A 15 -15.02 -22.41 -3.67
CA GLU A 15 -14.02 -21.94 -4.64
C GLU A 15 -14.52 -20.75 -5.49
N SER A 16 -15.84 -20.58 -5.63
CA SER A 16 -16.42 -19.41 -6.29
C SER A 16 -16.06 -18.08 -5.61
N ALA A 17 -15.65 -18.11 -4.32
CA ALA A 17 -15.13 -16.94 -3.62
C ALA A 17 -13.99 -16.25 -4.36
N ILE A 18 -13.11 -17.02 -5.00
CA ILE A 18 -11.97 -16.50 -5.77
C ILE A 18 -12.47 -15.80 -7.04
N ALA A 19 -13.41 -16.43 -7.76
CA ALA A 19 -13.98 -15.86 -8.98
C ALA A 19 -14.73 -14.54 -8.70
N GLU A 20 -15.54 -14.52 -7.65
CA GLU A 20 -16.29 -13.32 -7.23
C GLU A 20 -15.36 -12.20 -6.73
N THR A 21 -14.30 -12.56 -5.99
CA THR A 21 -13.27 -11.59 -5.57
C THR A 21 -12.53 -11.01 -6.75
N SER A 22 -12.12 -11.85 -7.71
CA SER A 22 -11.45 -11.41 -8.93
C SER A 22 -12.35 -10.51 -9.78
N SER A 23 -13.62 -10.89 -9.94
CA SER A 23 -14.63 -10.12 -10.66
C SER A 23 -14.80 -8.71 -10.06
N LYS A 24 -14.92 -8.61 -8.73
CA LYS A 24 -15.19 -7.34 -8.06
C LYS A 24 -13.94 -6.48 -7.80
N TYR A 25 -12.84 -7.09 -7.38
CA TYR A 25 -11.63 -6.38 -6.93
C TYR A 25 -10.41 -6.60 -7.82
N GLY A 26 -10.50 -7.41 -8.88
CA GLY A 26 -9.38 -7.67 -9.78
C GLY A 26 -8.77 -6.39 -10.35
N GLY A 27 -9.59 -5.38 -10.67
CA GLY A 27 -9.10 -4.07 -11.10
C GLY A 27 -8.27 -3.35 -10.03
N LEU A 28 -8.69 -3.39 -8.76
CA LEU A 28 -7.96 -2.80 -7.62
C LEU A 28 -6.66 -3.55 -7.35
N CYS A 29 -6.72 -4.89 -7.30
CA CYS A 29 -5.54 -5.73 -7.07
C CYS A 29 -4.52 -5.53 -8.20
N ASN A 30 -4.97 -5.55 -9.45
CA ASN A 30 -4.11 -5.33 -10.60
C ASN A 30 -3.49 -3.93 -10.59
N HIS A 31 -4.26 -2.89 -10.22
CA HIS A 31 -3.73 -1.53 -10.08
C HIS A 31 -2.57 -1.45 -9.08
N ILE A 32 -2.72 -2.05 -7.90
CA ILE A 32 -1.68 -2.08 -6.86
C ILE A 32 -0.45 -2.84 -7.35
N ALA A 33 -0.64 -4.06 -7.86
CA ALA A 33 0.45 -4.90 -8.37
C ALA A 33 1.18 -4.19 -9.51
N ASN A 34 0.45 -3.53 -10.41
CA ASN A 34 0.99 -2.79 -11.54
C ASN A 34 1.85 -1.59 -11.16
N ASN A 35 1.49 -0.89 -10.09
CA ASN A 35 2.30 0.24 -9.62
C ASN A 35 3.65 -0.23 -9.05
N ILE A 36 3.75 -1.49 -8.63
CA ILE A 36 4.94 -2.04 -7.97
C ILE A 36 5.79 -2.88 -8.93
N LEU A 37 5.15 -3.76 -9.70
CA LEU A 37 5.81 -4.73 -10.59
C LEU A 37 5.72 -4.28 -12.04
N SER A 38 6.86 -4.24 -12.73
CA SER A 38 6.93 -3.73 -14.11
C SER A 38 6.57 -4.77 -15.18
N ASN A 39 6.71 -6.06 -14.89
CA ASN A 39 6.48 -7.14 -15.85
C ASN A 39 5.05 -7.70 -15.73
N TYR A 40 4.46 -8.12 -16.85
CA TYR A 40 3.09 -8.67 -16.88
C TYR A 40 2.96 -10.02 -16.17
N GLN A 41 3.86 -10.96 -16.45
CA GLN A 41 3.87 -12.28 -15.83
C GLN A 41 4.03 -12.21 -14.31
N ASP A 42 4.91 -11.33 -13.82
CA ASP A 42 5.09 -11.11 -12.38
C ASP A 42 3.81 -10.56 -11.72
N ARG A 43 3.06 -9.70 -12.41
CA ARG A 43 1.78 -9.18 -11.94
C ARG A 43 0.73 -10.27 -11.89
N GLU A 44 0.59 -11.08 -12.94
CA GLU A 44 -0.36 -12.20 -12.97
C GLU A 44 -0.09 -13.21 -11.86
N GLU A 45 1.18 -13.61 -11.68
CA GLU A 45 1.59 -14.50 -10.60
C GLU A 45 1.25 -13.90 -9.23
N CYS A 46 1.55 -12.62 -9.01
CA CYS A 46 1.22 -11.91 -7.77
C CYS A 46 -0.29 -11.89 -7.47
N LEU A 47 -1.15 -11.77 -8.50
CA LEU A 47 -2.61 -11.82 -8.31
C LEU A 47 -3.09 -13.22 -7.94
N ASN A 48 -2.55 -14.26 -8.57
CA ASN A 48 -2.87 -15.64 -8.20
C ASN A 48 -2.44 -15.95 -6.76
N ASP A 49 -1.22 -15.56 -6.40
CA ASP A 49 -0.72 -15.67 -5.02
C ASP A 49 -1.57 -14.89 -4.03
N THR A 50 -2.11 -13.73 -4.43
CA THR A 50 -3.04 -12.95 -3.61
C THR A 50 -4.29 -13.75 -3.31
N TYR A 51 -4.95 -14.32 -4.31
CA TYR A 51 -6.20 -15.06 -4.08
C TYR A 51 -5.97 -16.28 -3.19
N LEU A 52 -4.85 -16.98 -3.37
CA LEU A 52 -4.45 -18.07 -2.49
C LEU A 52 -4.15 -17.59 -1.06
N ALA A 53 -3.46 -16.46 -0.90
CA ALA A 53 -3.19 -15.88 0.41
C ALA A 53 -4.47 -15.44 1.12
N VAL A 54 -5.44 -14.86 0.39
CA VAL A 54 -6.76 -14.51 0.92
C VAL A 54 -7.51 -15.76 1.37
N TRP A 55 -7.51 -16.81 0.56
CA TRP A 55 -8.12 -18.10 0.91
C TRP A 55 -7.55 -18.68 2.22
N ASN A 56 -6.25 -18.50 2.46
CA ASN A 56 -5.59 -19.03 3.65
C ASN A 56 -5.69 -18.10 4.87
N ALA A 57 -5.83 -16.79 4.67
CA ALA A 57 -5.73 -15.78 5.72
C ALA A 57 -7.07 -15.08 6.02
N ILE A 58 -8.17 -15.49 5.40
CA ILE A 58 -9.48 -14.90 5.64
C ILE A 58 -9.78 -14.92 7.14
N PRO A 59 -10.07 -13.77 7.77
CA PRO A 59 -10.30 -13.72 9.20
C PRO A 59 -11.62 -14.37 9.59
N ASP A 60 -11.70 -14.98 10.77
CA ASP A 60 -12.94 -15.55 11.32
C ASP A 60 -14.03 -14.51 11.57
N LYS A 61 -13.65 -13.23 11.63
CA LYS A 61 -14.56 -12.09 11.75
C LYS A 61 -14.52 -11.28 10.48
N HIS A 62 -15.69 -10.76 10.08
CA HIS A 62 -15.77 -9.93 8.89
C HIS A 62 -14.80 -8.74 8.98
N PRO A 63 -13.95 -8.51 7.98
CA PRO A 63 -13.07 -7.35 7.97
C PRO A 63 -13.91 -6.08 7.80
N ASN A 64 -13.63 -5.02 8.57
CA ASN A 64 -14.37 -3.75 8.48
C ASN A 64 -14.41 -3.17 7.05
N ARG A 65 -13.36 -3.43 6.25
CA ARG A 65 -13.29 -3.10 4.82
C ARG A 65 -12.53 -4.19 4.09
N PHE A 66 -13.23 -5.04 3.35
CA PHE A 66 -12.62 -6.16 2.64
C PHE A 66 -11.62 -5.69 1.57
N SER A 67 -11.92 -4.58 0.89
CA SER A 67 -11.00 -3.95 -0.08
C SER A 67 -9.64 -3.56 0.52
N VAL A 68 -9.61 -3.09 1.77
CA VAL A 68 -8.36 -2.72 2.47
C VAL A 68 -7.58 -3.98 2.85
N PHE A 69 -8.26 -5.02 3.31
CA PHE A 69 -7.66 -6.32 3.59
C PHE A 69 -6.99 -6.91 2.35
N LEU A 70 -7.70 -6.96 1.22
CA LEU A 70 -7.16 -7.40 -0.08
C LEU A 70 -5.96 -6.55 -0.50
N SER A 71 -6.12 -5.23 -0.46
CA SER A 71 -5.08 -4.29 -0.90
C SER A 71 -3.77 -4.47 -0.11
N ARG A 72 -3.86 -4.75 1.20
CA ARG A 72 -2.68 -5.04 2.02
C ARG A 72 -1.98 -6.34 1.59
N ILE A 73 -2.73 -7.40 1.30
CA ILE A 73 -2.17 -8.68 0.85
C ILE A 73 -1.45 -8.50 -0.49
N VAL A 74 -2.13 -7.92 -1.49
CA VAL A 74 -1.55 -7.66 -2.82
C VAL A 74 -0.29 -6.83 -2.71
N ARG A 75 -0.35 -5.71 -1.96
CA ARG A 75 0.79 -4.81 -1.79
C ARG A 75 2.00 -5.52 -1.20
N ASN A 76 1.79 -6.33 -0.16
CA ASN A 76 2.88 -7.02 0.52
C ASN A 76 3.50 -8.10 -0.37
N LEU A 77 2.68 -8.86 -1.12
CA LEU A 77 3.18 -9.85 -2.07
C LEU A 77 3.95 -9.18 -3.21
N ALA A 78 3.42 -8.08 -3.76
CA ALA A 78 4.07 -7.32 -4.82
C ALA A 78 5.41 -6.72 -4.36
N LEU A 79 5.49 -6.19 -3.14
CA LEU A 79 6.75 -5.69 -2.56
C LEU A 79 7.77 -6.82 -2.34
N LYS A 80 7.33 -7.96 -1.80
CA LYS A 80 8.20 -9.13 -1.63
C LYS A 80 8.75 -9.65 -2.96
N LYS A 81 7.89 -9.73 -3.99
CA LYS A 81 8.29 -10.11 -5.35
C LYS A 81 9.22 -9.06 -5.96
N TYR A 82 8.96 -7.77 -5.74
CA TYR A 82 9.83 -6.67 -6.14
C TYR A 82 11.21 -6.77 -5.50
N GLU A 83 11.31 -7.01 -4.19
CA GLU A 83 12.59 -7.21 -3.49
C GLU A 83 13.38 -8.38 -4.11
N TYR A 84 12.72 -9.52 -4.35
CA TYR A 84 13.32 -10.68 -5.00
C TYR A 84 13.83 -10.39 -6.42
N ILE A 85 13.06 -9.67 -7.25
CA ILE A 85 13.43 -9.33 -8.63
C ILE A 85 14.48 -8.20 -8.67
N SER A 86 14.44 -7.26 -7.73
CA SER A 86 15.30 -6.07 -7.69
C SER A 86 16.75 -6.38 -7.30
N ALA A 87 17.01 -7.56 -6.73
CA ALA A 87 18.34 -8.16 -6.71
C ALA A 87 18.91 -8.38 -8.13
N ALA A 88 18.07 -8.34 -9.17
CA ALA A 88 18.43 -8.48 -10.59
C ALA A 88 18.08 -7.26 -11.49
N LYS A 89 16.94 -6.55 -11.32
CA LYS A 89 16.52 -5.34 -12.12
C LYS A 89 15.53 -4.43 -11.36
N ARG A 90 15.76 -3.09 -11.31
CA ARG A 90 14.96 -2.13 -10.50
C ARG A 90 13.81 -1.44 -11.29
N ASN A 91 12.66 -1.19 -10.63
CA ASN A 91 11.53 -0.39 -11.15
C ASN A 91 11.69 1.09 -10.71
N PRO A 92 11.91 2.04 -11.64
CA PRO A 92 12.19 3.43 -11.27
C PRO A 92 11.07 4.11 -10.45
N ALA A 93 9.80 3.82 -10.72
CA ALA A 93 8.69 4.51 -10.04
C ALA A 93 8.57 4.12 -8.56
N VAL A 94 8.77 2.84 -8.25
CA VAL A 94 8.83 2.33 -6.87
C VAL A 94 10.03 2.91 -6.15
N VAL A 95 11.20 2.86 -6.79
CA VAL A 95 12.44 3.46 -6.27
C VAL A 95 12.22 4.92 -5.90
N THR A 96 11.71 5.74 -6.82
CA THR A 96 11.46 7.17 -6.53
C THR A 96 10.47 7.37 -5.38
N SER A 97 9.42 6.55 -5.28
CA SER A 97 8.42 6.69 -4.20
C SER A 97 9.02 6.33 -2.83
N LEU A 98 9.88 5.32 -2.78
CA LEU A 98 10.59 4.90 -1.57
C LEU A 98 11.71 5.90 -1.21
N GLU A 99 12.50 6.35 -2.18
CA GLU A 99 13.54 7.37 -1.99
C GLU A 99 12.96 8.67 -1.46
N GLU A 100 11.79 9.10 -1.95
CA GLU A 100 11.09 10.26 -1.41
C GLU A 100 10.84 10.13 0.11
N LEU A 101 10.51 8.93 0.61
CA LEU A 101 10.32 8.66 2.03
C LEU A 101 11.63 8.37 2.79
N GLY A 102 12.71 8.02 2.09
CA GLY A 102 14.01 7.70 2.72
C GLY A 102 14.55 8.85 3.57
N ASP A 103 14.19 10.10 3.24
CA ASP A 103 14.55 11.27 4.06
C ASP A 103 13.72 11.39 5.36
N CYS A 104 12.64 10.61 5.48
CA CYS A 104 11.67 10.65 6.58
C CYS A 104 11.84 9.51 7.60
N VAL A 105 12.61 8.46 7.29
CA VAL A 105 12.85 7.34 8.21
C VAL A 105 14.28 6.85 8.00
N SER A 106 15.05 6.68 9.08
CA SER A 106 16.36 6.06 9.00
C SER A 106 16.18 4.57 8.72
N GLY A 107 16.47 4.11 7.50
CA GLY A 107 16.43 2.70 7.10
C GLY A 107 17.55 1.87 7.72
N THR A 108 17.87 2.06 9.00
CA THR A 108 18.86 1.25 9.69
C THR A 108 18.31 -0.16 9.86
N ASP A 109 19.05 -1.15 9.35
CA ASP A 109 18.86 -2.58 9.58
C ASP A 109 19.08 -2.97 11.07
N SER A 110 18.68 -2.13 12.02
CA SER A 110 18.60 -2.52 13.41
C SER A 110 17.41 -3.47 13.57
N ILE A 111 17.57 -4.44 14.46
CA ILE A 111 16.48 -5.28 14.95
C ILE A 111 15.51 -4.36 15.69
N GLU A 112 14.62 -3.69 14.96
CA GLU A 112 13.54 -2.90 15.54
C GLU A 112 12.64 -3.86 16.30
N SER A 113 12.45 -3.59 17.59
CA SER A 113 11.54 -4.40 18.39
C SER A 113 10.10 -4.25 17.86
N GLU A 114 9.25 -5.25 18.06
CA GLU A 114 7.82 -5.14 17.72
C GLU A 114 7.13 -3.96 18.43
N ILE A 115 7.69 -3.49 19.55
CA ILE A 115 7.23 -2.29 20.27
C ILE A 115 7.56 -1.02 19.47
N GLU A 116 8.76 -0.95 18.91
CA GLU A 116 9.24 0.18 18.11
C GLU A 116 8.45 0.31 16.81
N LYS A 117 8.21 -0.81 16.10
CA LYS A 117 7.36 -0.82 14.91
C LYS A 117 5.96 -0.30 15.22
N LYS A 118 5.34 -0.76 16.30
CA LYS A 118 4.01 -0.29 16.74
C LYS A 118 4.02 1.20 17.13
N HIS A 119 5.09 1.70 17.72
CA HIS A 119 5.25 3.11 18.03
C HIS A 119 5.32 3.95 16.75
N ILE A 120 6.12 3.52 15.76
CA ILE A 120 6.22 4.18 14.45
C ILE A 120 4.86 4.15 13.73
N GLU A 121 4.21 2.98 13.66
CA GLU A 121 2.88 2.83 13.05
C GLU A 121 1.85 3.76 13.69
N SER A 122 1.76 3.79 15.03
CA SER A 122 0.84 4.67 15.76
C SER A 122 1.15 6.15 15.52
N THR A 123 2.42 6.51 15.43
CA THR A 123 2.84 7.89 15.19
C THR A 123 2.48 8.34 13.77
N ILE A 124 2.73 7.50 12.76
CA ILE A 124 2.33 7.79 11.37
C ILE A 124 0.81 7.90 11.26
N ASP A 125 0.05 7.01 11.90
CA ASP A 125 -1.42 7.08 11.89
C ASP A 125 -1.92 8.40 12.48
N LYS A 126 -1.43 8.79 13.67
CA LYS A 126 -1.76 10.08 14.29
C LYS A 126 -1.42 11.26 13.39
N PHE A 127 -0.26 11.22 12.71
CA PHE A 127 0.13 12.26 11.77
C PHE A 127 -0.87 12.37 10.61
N LEU A 128 -1.19 11.25 9.98
CA LEU A 128 -2.09 11.22 8.84
C LEU A 128 -3.48 11.74 9.22
N TRP A 129 -4.00 11.38 10.39
CA TRP A 129 -5.30 11.86 10.89
C TRP A 129 -5.35 13.36 11.20
N ARG A 130 -4.20 14.02 11.42
CA ARG A 130 -4.12 15.48 11.57
C ARG A 130 -4.12 16.24 10.25
N LEU A 131 -3.87 15.56 9.13
CA LEU A 131 -3.93 16.18 7.81
C LEU A 131 -5.39 16.38 7.37
N GLU A 132 -5.63 17.44 6.59
CA GLU A 132 -6.85 17.59 5.79
C GLU A 132 -7.03 16.38 4.87
N GLU A 133 -8.29 16.02 4.60
CA GLU A 133 -8.65 14.81 3.84
C GLU A 133 -7.99 14.76 2.47
N GLU A 134 -7.96 15.88 1.74
CA GLU A 134 -7.31 15.96 0.41
C GLU A 134 -5.81 15.63 0.49
N LYS A 135 -5.11 16.22 1.47
CA LYS A 135 -3.68 16.02 1.70
C LYS A 135 -3.39 14.57 2.08
N ARG A 136 -4.17 14.02 3.01
CA ARG A 136 -4.09 12.61 3.43
C ARG A 136 -4.28 11.67 2.24
N THR A 137 -5.28 11.94 1.40
CA THR A 137 -5.59 11.14 0.21
C THR A 137 -4.41 11.15 -0.78
N VAL A 138 -3.85 12.32 -1.08
CA VAL A 138 -2.67 12.44 -1.95
C VAL A 138 -1.47 11.68 -1.38
N PHE A 139 -1.24 11.76 -0.07
CA PHE A 139 -0.15 11.07 0.61
C PHE A 139 -0.31 9.54 0.55
N ILE A 140 -1.49 9.01 0.88
CA ILE A 140 -1.78 7.57 0.85
C ILE A 140 -1.69 7.04 -0.58
N ARG A 141 -2.24 7.75 -1.57
CA ARG A 141 -2.12 7.34 -2.99
C ARG A 141 -0.67 7.25 -3.43
N ARG A 142 0.16 8.25 -3.07
CA ARG A 142 1.58 8.25 -3.43
C ARG A 142 2.38 7.12 -2.77
N TYR A 143 2.24 6.96 -1.46
CA TYR A 143 3.18 6.15 -0.67
C TYR A 143 2.66 4.77 -0.29
N TRP A 144 1.34 4.60 -0.21
CA TRP A 144 0.74 3.32 0.10
C TRP A 144 0.35 2.56 -1.17
N TYR A 145 -0.30 3.24 -2.12
CA TYR A 145 -0.71 2.66 -3.40
C TYR A 145 0.34 2.77 -4.51
N PHE A 146 1.46 3.47 -4.28
CA PHE A 146 2.52 3.70 -5.27
C PHE A 146 2.04 4.40 -6.55
N ASP A 147 0.98 5.20 -6.46
CA ASP A 147 0.49 5.93 -7.63
C ASP A 147 1.55 6.91 -8.16
N SER A 148 1.63 7.00 -9.48
CA SER A 148 2.40 8.06 -10.13
C SER A 148 1.75 9.42 -9.88
N ILE A 149 2.55 10.48 -9.95
CA ILE A 149 2.06 11.87 -9.84
C ILE A 149 0.98 12.13 -10.89
N GLU A 150 1.12 11.59 -12.10
CA GLU A 150 0.14 11.72 -13.17
C GLU A 150 -1.21 11.07 -12.82
N THR A 151 -1.19 9.86 -12.24
CA THR A 151 -2.41 9.19 -11.76
C THR A 151 -3.07 9.99 -10.65
N ILE A 152 -2.29 10.56 -9.72
CA ILE A 152 -2.80 11.42 -8.66
C ILE A 152 -3.43 12.71 -9.23
N CYS A 153 -2.79 13.33 -10.22
CA CYS A 153 -3.34 14.49 -10.92
C CYS A 153 -4.68 14.18 -11.59
N LYS A 154 -4.78 13.04 -12.30
CA LYS A 154 -6.04 12.60 -12.92
C LYS A 154 -7.14 12.37 -11.90
N TYR A 155 -6.80 11.79 -10.76
CA TYR A 155 -7.76 11.51 -9.68
C TYR A 155 -8.25 12.77 -8.96
N THR A 156 -7.36 13.74 -8.73
CA THR A 156 -7.64 14.93 -7.90
C THR A 156 -8.00 16.18 -8.71
N GLY A 157 -7.70 16.21 -10.01
CA GLY A 157 -7.79 17.41 -10.84
C GLY A 157 -6.67 18.44 -10.57
N PHE A 158 -5.71 18.16 -9.70
CA PHE A 158 -4.62 19.07 -9.37
C PHE A 158 -3.51 19.06 -10.42
N SER A 159 -2.83 20.20 -10.57
CA SER A 159 -1.62 20.28 -11.40
C SER A 159 -0.48 19.46 -10.80
N GLN A 160 0.45 18.99 -11.63
CA GLN A 160 1.63 18.26 -11.16
C GLN A 160 2.45 19.09 -10.16
N SER A 161 2.56 20.40 -10.38
CA SER A 161 3.26 21.31 -9.47
C SER A 161 2.60 21.35 -8.09
N LYS A 162 1.25 21.42 -8.03
CA LYS A 162 0.50 21.38 -6.78
C LYS A 162 0.70 20.05 -6.05
N VAL A 163 0.59 18.93 -6.75
CA VAL A 163 0.80 17.58 -6.16
C VAL A 163 2.22 17.44 -5.61
N LYS A 164 3.25 17.80 -6.39
CA LYS A 164 4.65 17.75 -5.96
C LYS A 164 4.92 18.61 -4.73
N SER A 165 4.42 19.84 -4.73
CA SER A 165 4.58 20.78 -3.61
C SER A 165 3.90 20.25 -2.35
N MET A 166 2.67 19.75 -2.49
CA MET A 166 1.92 19.15 -1.38
C MET A 166 2.65 17.94 -0.78
N LEU A 167 3.11 17.01 -1.61
CA LEU A 167 3.87 15.84 -1.17
C LEU A 167 5.16 16.24 -0.44
N TYR A 168 5.92 17.20 -1.00
CA TYR A 168 7.14 17.70 -0.38
C TYR A 168 6.89 18.32 1.00
N GLU A 169 5.88 19.20 1.12
CA GLU A 169 5.51 19.81 2.39
C GLU A 169 5.08 18.77 3.43
N MET A 170 4.27 17.77 3.02
CA MET A 170 3.83 16.70 3.90
C MET A 170 4.98 15.85 4.41
N ARG A 171 5.96 15.52 3.56
CA ARG A 171 7.16 14.78 3.97
C ARG A 171 8.00 15.56 4.99
N ARG A 172 8.19 16.86 4.77
CA ARG A 172 8.89 17.71 5.76
C ARG A 172 8.16 17.77 7.10
N LYS A 173 6.83 17.82 7.08
CA LYS A 173 6.01 17.79 8.30
C LYS A 173 6.07 16.43 9.00
N LEU A 174 6.03 15.34 8.22
CA LEU A 174 6.16 13.98 8.75
C LEU A 174 7.51 13.79 9.44
N LYS A 175 8.61 14.15 8.77
CA LYS A 175 9.97 14.08 9.34
C LYS A 175 10.05 14.79 10.70
N LYS A 176 9.65 16.07 10.75
CA LYS A 176 9.66 16.84 11.99
C LYS A 176 8.77 16.23 13.08
N TYR A 177 7.65 15.63 12.68
CA TYR A 177 6.74 14.99 13.62
C TYR A 177 7.34 13.71 14.21
N LEU A 178 7.96 12.87 13.38
CA LEU A 178 8.67 11.67 13.83
C LEU A 178 9.83 12.03 14.77
N GLU A 179 10.66 13.02 14.41
CA GLU A 179 11.74 13.53 15.26
C GLU A 179 11.21 14.02 16.62
N SER A 180 10.06 14.71 16.65
CA SER A 180 9.45 15.20 17.89
C SER A 180 8.87 14.10 18.78
N GLU A 181 8.61 12.92 18.22
CA GLU A 181 8.08 11.75 18.93
C GLU A 181 9.21 10.75 19.27
N GLY A 182 10.47 11.19 19.15
CA GLY A 182 11.66 10.41 19.50
C GLY A 182 12.05 9.34 18.50
N ILE A 183 11.42 9.32 17.31
CA ILE A 183 11.74 8.38 16.23
C ILE A 183 12.91 8.97 15.44
N LYS A 184 13.99 8.19 15.31
CA LYS A 184 15.14 8.60 14.49
C LYS A 184 14.76 8.57 13.02
N VAL A 185 15.14 9.64 12.32
CA VAL A 185 14.89 9.88 10.91
C VAL A 185 16.21 10.08 10.19
#